data_AF-A0A1I6QIA9-F1
#
_entry.id   AF-A0A1I6QIA9-F1
#
_cell.length_a   1.000
_cell.length_b   1.000
_cell.length_c   1.000
_cell.angle_alpha   90.00
_cell.angle_beta   90.00
_cell.angle_gamma   90.00
#
_symmetry.space_group_name_H-M   'P 1'
#
loop_
_entity.id
_entity.type
_entity.pdbx_description
1 polymer ?
#
loop_
_entity_poly.entity_id
_entity_poly.type
_entity_poly.pdbx_seq_one_letter_code
_entity_poly.pdbx_strand_id
1 'polypeptide(L)'
;MDKACELINKIQDFDKNIHQLTEVYEQSNCIMQDIILAATYSEIDLHISQNLQDFLNGVVKTKLNKSQELITKKQKQPKDNSVLETFEQKIANACKNTGTPNLTAKEGLQPPIYNMRVMDS
;
A
#
# COMPACT_ATOMS: atom_id res chain seq x y z
N MET A 1 -11.01 18.57 -35.76
CA MET A 1 -11.72 18.14 -34.53
C MET A 1 -11.56 19.29 -33.55
N ASP A 2 -12.59 19.67 -32.80
CA ASP A 2 -12.50 20.75 -31.81
C ASP A 2 -11.41 20.41 -30.76
N LYS A 3 -10.48 21.33 -30.50
CA LYS A 3 -9.33 21.10 -29.61
C LYS A 3 -9.78 20.82 -28.18
N ALA A 4 -10.83 21.50 -27.73
CA ALA A 4 -11.42 21.25 -26.42
C ALA A 4 -11.93 19.81 -26.30
N CYS A 5 -12.60 19.30 -27.33
CA CYS A 5 -13.08 17.92 -27.38
C CYS A 5 -11.93 16.90 -27.35
N GLU A 6 -10.82 17.16 -28.06
CA GLU A 6 -9.62 16.30 -28.01
C GLU A 6 -9.06 16.20 -26.58
N LEU A 7 -8.94 17.35 -25.89
CA LEU A 7 -8.42 17.42 -24.52
C LEU A 7 -9.36 16.74 -23.52
N ILE A 8 -10.68 16.89 -23.68
CA ILE A 8 -11.67 16.15 -22.88
C ILE A 8 -11.47 14.65 -23.04
N ASN A 9 -11.34 14.16 -24.28
CA ASN A 9 -11.12 12.75 -24.55
C ASN A 9 -9.83 12.24 -23.93
N LYS A 10 -8.73 13.03 -23.99
CA LYS A 10 -7.47 12.69 -23.31
C LYS A 10 -7.63 12.57 -21.80
N ILE A 11 -8.33 13.51 -21.15
CA ILE A 11 -8.59 13.46 -19.70
C ILE A 11 -9.44 12.23 -19.35
N GLN A 12 -10.46 11.91 -20.14
CA GLN A 12 -11.30 10.74 -19.92
C GLN A 12 -10.56 9.42 -20.13
N ASP A 13 -9.66 9.36 -21.12
CA ASP A 13 -8.81 8.19 -21.36
C ASP A 13 -7.82 7.99 -20.20
N PHE A 14 -7.20 9.07 -19.75
CA PHE A 14 -6.39 9.10 -18.53
C PHE A 14 -7.18 8.60 -17.30
N ASP A 15 -8.43 9.03 -17.14
CA ASP A 15 -9.28 8.56 -16.04
C ASP A 15 -9.53 7.05 -16.09
N LYS A 16 -9.76 6.51 -17.29
CA LYS A 16 -10.08 5.08 -17.46
C LYS A 16 -8.88 4.16 -17.42
N ASN A 17 -7.74 4.57 -17.97
CA ASN A 17 -6.66 3.64 -18.29
C ASN A 17 -5.48 3.72 -17.31
N ILE A 18 -5.23 4.88 -16.70
CA ILE A 18 -4.06 5.09 -15.85
C ILE A 18 -4.39 4.86 -14.37
N HIS A 19 -3.71 3.88 -13.77
CA HIS A 19 -4.00 3.43 -12.41
C HIS A 19 -2.77 3.42 -11.49
N GLN A 20 -1.57 3.37 -12.04
CA GLN A 20 -0.35 3.40 -11.24
C GLN A 20 -0.02 4.82 -10.81
N LEU A 21 0.30 5.01 -9.54
CA LEU A 21 0.56 6.32 -8.97
C LEU A 21 1.70 7.07 -9.69
N THR A 22 2.74 6.35 -10.09
CA THR A 22 3.88 6.88 -10.86
C THR A 22 3.46 7.42 -12.22
N GLU A 23 2.56 6.71 -12.91
CA GLU A 23 2.02 7.12 -14.20
C GLU A 23 1.02 8.28 -14.07
N VAL A 24 0.28 8.35 -12.96
CA VAL A 24 -0.68 9.42 -12.70
C VAL A 24 0.00 10.79 -12.76
N TYR A 25 1.17 10.94 -12.13
CA TYR A 25 1.89 12.21 -12.13
C TYR A 25 2.33 12.61 -13.54
N GLU A 26 3.09 11.74 -14.21
CA GLU A 26 3.65 12.04 -15.54
C GLU A 26 2.56 12.32 -16.58
N GLN A 27 1.52 11.48 -16.64
CA GLN A 27 0.43 11.65 -17.61
C GLN A 27 -0.41 12.89 -17.31
N SER A 28 -0.68 13.20 -16.05
CA SER A 28 -1.40 14.42 -15.69
C SER A 28 -0.60 15.67 -16.07
N ASN A 29 0.72 15.67 -15.88
CA ASN A 29 1.57 16.79 -16.26
C ASN A 29 1.60 16.97 -17.78
N CYS A 30 1.72 15.90 -18.56
CA CYS A 30 1.64 15.96 -20.02
C CYS A 30 0.32 16.58 -20.50
N ILE A 31 -0.83 16.14 -19.96
CA ILE A 31 -2.14 16.69 -20.34
C ILE A 31 -2.26 18.16 -19.91
N MET A 32 -1.75 18.52 -18.73
CA MET A 32 -1.72 19.91 -18.26
C MET A 32 -0.94 20.81 -19.23
N GLN A 33 0.23 20.37 -19.69
CA GLN A 33 1.03 21.10 -20.68
C GLN A 33 0.28 21.25 -22.01
N ASP A 34 -0.39 20.20 -22.48
CA ASP A 34 -1.22 20.27 -23.70
C ASP A 34 -2.34 21.31 -23.58
N ILE A 35 -2.99 21.42 -22.41
CA ILE A 35 -4.05 22.42 -22.15
C ILE A 35 -3.47 23.84 -22.15
N ILE A 36 -2.31 24.05 -21.49
CA ILE A 36 -1.63 25.34 -21.45
C ILE A 36 -1.19 25.76 -22.86
N LEU A 37 -0.66 24.82 -23.63
CA LEU A 37 -0.19 25.06 -24.99
C LEU A 37 -1.34 25.46 -25.91
N ALA A 38 -2.46 24.72 -25.85
CA ALA A 38 -3.66 25.02 -26.62
C ALA A 38 -4.20 26.43 -26.30
N ALA A 39 -4.20 26.84 -25.02
CA ALA A 39 -4.61 28.18 -24.63
C ALA A 39 -3.63 29.25 -25.11
N THR A 40 -2.32 28.98 -25.02
CA THR A 40 -1.25 29.90 -25.47
C THR A 40 -1.35 30.18 -26.96
N TYR A 41 -1.67 29.17 -27.77
CA TYR A 41 -1.88 29.31 -29.21
C TYR A 41 -3.30 29.72 -29.59
N SER A 42 -4.14 30.08 -28.62
CA SER A 42 -5.54 30.48 -28.85
C SER A 42 -6.38 29.42 -29.59
N GLU A 43 -5.99 28.13 -29.48
CA GLU A 43 -6.79 27.01 -29.97
C GLU A 43 -8.03 26.77 -29.09
N ILE A 44 -7.96 27.23 -27.84
CA ILE A 44 -9.07 27.27 -26.87
C ILE A 44 -9.06 28.59 -26.12
N ASP A 45 -10.24 29.04 -25.69
CA ASP A 45 -10.36 30.21 -24.82
C ASP A 45 -9.81 29.96 -23.41
N LEU A 46 -9.39 31.03 -22.73
CA LEU A 46 -8.88 30.97 -21.36
C LEU A 46 -9.86 30.31 -20.38
N HIS A 47 -11.16 30.61 -20.51
CA HIS A 47 -12.20 30.00 -19.68
C HIS A 47 -12.32 28.49 -19.91
N ILE A 48 -12.19 28.04 -21.16
CA ILE A 48 -12.19 26.60 -21.50
C ILE A 48 -10.95 25.94 -20.90
N SER A 49 -9.78 26.58 -21.03
CA SER A 49 -8.54 26.10 -20.41
C SER A 49 -8.69 25.89 -18.90
N GLN A 50 -9.23 26.88 -18.19
CA GLN A 50 -9.48 26.78 -16.74
C GLN A 50 -10.39 25.60 -16.38
N ASN A 51 -11.50 25.43 -17.11
CA ASN A 51 -12.42 24.31 -16.89
C ASN A 51 -11.74 22.94 -17.12
N LEU A 52 -10.88 22.84 -18.14
CA LEU A 52 -10.13 21.61 -18.41
C LEU A 52 -9.08 21.32 -17.34
N GLN A 53 -8.40 22.35 -16.82
CA GLN A 53 -7.47 22.22 -15.71
C GLN A 53 -8.18 21.73 -14.45
N ASP A 54 -9.33 22.31 -14.13
CA ASP A 54 -10.14 21.88 -12.98
C ASP A 54 -10.65 20.45 -13.12
N PHE A 55 -11.09 20.07 -14.33
CA PHE A 55 -11.50 18.71 -14.62
C PHE A 55 -10.35 17.71 -14.41
N LEU A 56 -9.19 17.98 -15.00
CA LEU A 56 -7.99 17.16 -14.82
C LEU A 56 -7.59 17.05 -13.34
N ASN A 57 -7.57 18.16 -12.62
CA ASN A 57 -7.24 18.20 -11.19
C ASN A 57 -8.23 17.37 -10.36
N GLY A 58 -9.52 17.41 -10.68
CA GLY A 58 -10.56 16.58 -10.04
C GLY A 58 -10.31 15.08 -10.24
N VAL A 59 -9.96 14.68 -11.46
CA VAL A 59 -9.61 13.29 -11.79
C VAL A 59 -8.36 12.84 -11.02
N VAL A 60 -7.29 13.63 -11.04
CA VAL A 60 -6.05 13.34 -10.32
C VAL A 60 -6.31 13.17 -8.82
N LYS A 61 -7.03 14.11 -8.19
CA LYS A 61 -7.40 14.00 -6.77
C LYS A 61 -8.16 12.71 -6.48
N THR A 62 -9.10 12.33 -7.33
CA THR A 62 -9.88 11.09 -7.17
C THR A 62 -8.97 9.85 -7.21
N LYS A 63 -8.03 9.80 -8.16
CA LYS A 63 -7.06 8.70 -8.27
C LYS A 63 -6.11 8.64 -7.07
N LEU A 64 -5.63 9.78 -6.59
CA LEU A 64 -4.77 9.86 -5.39
C LEU A 64 -5.51 9.41 -4.14
N ASN A 65 -6.76 9.85 -3.95
CA ASN A 65 -7.59 9.44 -2.81
C ASN A 65 -7.85 7.92 -2.80
N LYS A 66 -8.18 7.34 -3.96
CA LYS A 66 -8.34 5.88 -4.10
C LYS A 66 -7.06 5.12 -3.73
N SER A 67 -5.90 5.65 -4.11
CA SER A 67 -4.60 5.07 -3.74
C SER A 67 -4.36 5.15 -2.22
N GLN A 68 -4.67 6.29 -1.60
CA GLN A 68 -4.57 6.49 -0.16
C GLN A 68 -5.50 5.56 0.64
N GLU A 69 -6.73 5.36 0.17
CA GLU A 69 -7.67 4.41 0.78
C GLU A 69 -7.15 2.97 0.76
N LEU A 70 -6.54 2.54 -0.35
CA LEU A 70 -5.96 1.19 -0.47
C LEU A 70 -4.80 0.99 0.53
N ILE A 71 -3.96 2.01 0.70
CA ILE A 71 -2.88 2.01 1.69
C ILE A 71 -3.46 1.91 3.11
N THR A 72 -4.45 2.76 3.42
CA THR A 72 -5.07 2.83 4.75
C THR A 72 -5.84 1.55 5.09
N LYS A 73 -6.54 0.94 4.12
CA LYS A 73 -7.23 -0.35 4.28
C LYS A 73 -6.23 -1.48 4.56
N LYS A 74 -5.09 -1.53 3.86
CA LYS A 74 -4.02 -2.49 4.15
C LYS A 74 -3.42 -2.32 5.56
N GLN A 75 -3.37 -1.09 6.07
CA GLN A 75 -2.89 -0.82 7.43
C GLN A 75 -3.94 -1.13 8.51
N LYS A 76 -5.24 -0.97 8.20
CA LYS A 76 -6.35 -1.26 9.11
C LYS A 76 -6.80 -2.73 9.11
N GLN A 77 -6.37 -3.53 8.14
CA GLN A 77 -6.63 -4.97 8.19
C GLN A 77 -5.91 -5.49 9.44
N PRO A 78 -6.64 -6.06 10.42
CA PRO A 78 -5.98 -6.70 11.54
C PRO A 78 -5.04 -7.73 10.91
N LYS A 79 -3.76 -7.71 11.31
CA LYS A 79 -2.93 -8.89 11.16
C LYS A 79 -3.55 -9.94 12.08
N ASP A 80 -4.63 -10.57 11.63
CA ASP A 80 -5.17 -11.77 12.25
C ASP A 80 -4.01 -12.77 12.20
N ASN A 81 -3.46 -13.04 13.39
CA ASN A 81 -2.22 -13.77 13.65
C ASN A 81 -0.94 -12.94 13.46
N SER A 82 -0.64 -12.12 14.47
CA SER A 82 0.75 -11.72 14.73
C SER A 82 1.62 -12.98 14.80
N VAL A 83 2.83 -12.93 14.24
CA VAL A 83 3.82 -14.02 14.37
C VAL A 83 4.05 -14.37 15.84
N LEU A 84 3.95 -13.37 16.73
CA LEU A 84 4.02 -13.53 18.17
C LEU A 84 2.86 -14.37 18.72
N GLU A 85 1.64 -14.10 18.27
CA GLU A 85 0.44 -14.82 18.68
C GLU A 85 0.44 -16.27 18.18
N THR A 86 0.91 -16.49 16.94
CA THR A 86 1.13 -17.85 16.39
C THR A 86 2.22 -18.59 17.16
N PHE A 87 3.27 -17.89 17.61
CA PHE A 87 4.35 -18.47 18.39
C PHE A 87 3.89 -18.85 19.79
N GLU A 88 3.18 -17.95 20.48
CA GLU A 88 2.57 -18.22 21.79
C GLU A 88 1.60 -19.41 21.73
N GLN A 89 0.76 -19.46 20.71
CA GLN A 89 -0.20 -20.55 20.54
C GLN A 89 0.48 -21.89 20.23
N LYS A 90 1.57 -21.89 19.44
CA LYS A 90 2.40 -23.08 19.17
C LYS A 90 3.16 -23.55 20.41
N ILE A 91 3.71 -22.64 21.21
CA ILE A 91 4.35 -22.98 22.49
C ILE A 91 3.30 -23.57 23.45
N ALA A 92 2.15 -22.91 23.61
CA ALA A 92 1.09 -23.41 24.48
C ALA A 92 0.61 -24.81 24.09
N ASN A 93 0.48 -25.08 22.79
CA ASN A 93 0.11 -26.42 22.29
C ASN A 93 1.23 -27.45 22.49
N ALA A 94 2.50 -27.07 22.31
CA ALA A 94 3.63 -27.94 22.60
C ALA A 94 3.72 -28.30 24.10
N CYS A 95 3.45 -27.35 25.00
CA CYS A 95 3.41 -27.59 26.45
C CYS A 95 2.25 -28.52 26.85
N LYS A 96 1.07 -28.38 26.23
CA LYS A 96 -0.08 -29.28 26.47
C LYS A 96 0.20 -30.72 26.02
N ASN A 97 0.90 -30.90 24.91
CA ASN A 97 1.17 -32.23 24.33
C ASN A 97 2.37 -32.94 24.96
N THR A 98 3.27 -32.23 25.65
CA THR A 98 4.48 -32.80 26.25
C THR A 98 4.38 -33.07 27.75
N GLY A 99 3.21 -32.88 28.37
CA GLY A 99 3.00 -33.24 29.79
C GLY A 99 3.96 -32.58 30.77
N THR A 100 4.51 -31.41 30.44
CA THR A 100 5.38 -30.65 31.35
C THR A 100 4.54 -29.68 32.18
N PRO A 101 4.62 -29.72 33.51
CA PRO A 101 3.82 -28.85 34.37
C PRO A 101 4.32 -27.41 34.29
N ASN A 102 3.36 -26.48 34.16
CA ASN A 102 3.45 -25.04 34.40
C ASN A 102 4.84 -24.47 34.73
N LEU A 103 5.49 -23.84 33.75
CA LEU A 103 6.58 -22.87 33.99
C LEU A 103 5.98 -21.52 34.42
N THR A 104 5.28 -21.53 35.55
CA THR A 104 5.06 -20.33 36.36
C THR A 104 5.58 -20.61 37.75
N ALA A 105 6.91 -20.70 37.87
CA ALA A 105 7.58 -20.63 39.15
C ALA A 105 8.96 -20.03 38.92
N LYS A 106 9.15 -18.81 39.43
CA LYS A 106 10.47 -18.37 39.89
C LYS A 106 10.98 -19.47 40.83
N GLU A 107 12.07 -20.14 40.49
CA GLU A 107 13.11 -20.65 41.40
C GLU A 107 13.96 -21.73 40.71
N GLY A 108 15.28 -21.60 40.87
CA GLY A 108 16.22 -22.73 40.74
C GLY A 108 16.55 -23.20 39.33
N LEU A 109 17.40 -22.46 38.62
CA LEU A 109 18.11 -22.98 37.45
C LEU A 109 19.08 -24.09 37.91
N GLN A 110 18.63 -25.35 37.96
CA GLN A 110 19.56 -26.47 38.01
C GLN A 110 20.05 -26.76 36.59
N PRO A 111 21.35 -26.64 36.29
CA PRO A 111 21.87 -27.00 34.99
C PRO A 111 21.75 -28.52 34.76
N PRO A 112 21.55 -28.97 33.51
CA PRO A 112 21.37 -30.38 33.19
C PRO A 112 22.63 -31.19 33.54
N ILE A 113 22.44 -32.35 34.19
CA ILE A 113 23.50 -33.30 34.49
C ILE A 113 23.85 -34.07 33.21
N TYR A 114 25.05 -33.84 32.68
CA TYR A 114 25.62 -34.64 31.59
C TYR A 114 26.30 -35.88 32.17
N ASN A 115 25.72 -37.06 31.92
CA ASN A 115 26.38 -38.34 32.19
C ASN A 115 27.44 -38.62 31.13
N MET A 116 28.64 -38.03 31.27
CA MET A 116 29.81 -38.44 30.50
C MET A 116 30.35 -39.74 31.07
N ARG A 117 30.00 -40.86 30.44
CA ARG A 117 30.57 -42.17 30.75
C ARG A 117 32.02 -42.18 30.27
N VAL A 118 32.97 -41.94 31.17
CA VAL A 118 34.41 -42.15 30.93
C VAL A 118 34.61 -43.65 30.72
N MET A 119 35.01 -44.06 29.52
CA MET A 119 35.58 -45.39 29.32
C MET A 119 37.07 -45.28 29.53
N ASP A 120 37.53 -45.73 30.70
CA ASP A 120 38.95 -45.99 30.93
C ASP A 120 39.34 -47.26 30.15
N SER A 121 40.43 -47.17 29.38
CA SER A 121 41.14 -48.32 28.79
C SER A 121 42.49 -48.47 29.46
#